data_AF-A0A519CNJ7-F1
#
_entry.id   AF-A0A519CNJ7-F1
#
_cell.length_a   1.000
_cell.length_b   1.000
_cell.length_c   1.000
_cell.angle_alpha   90.00
_cell.angle_beta   90.00
_cell.angle_gamma   90.00
#
_symmetry.space_group_name_H-M   'P 1'
#
loop_
_entity.id
_entity.type
_entity.pdbx_description
1 polymer ?
#
loop_
_entity_poly.entity_id
_entity_poly.type
_entity_poly.pdbx_seq_one_letter_code
_entity_poly.pdbx_strand_id
1 'polypeptide(L)'
;KTDSSVVLGNAGETDEVVTIDTRRQIRWPTSLHGKTGMRVSEFPLGRLDPDGSNPYRPLLEAFALGGQDKLRVEIIVDDAIAEFEQKRYDLSMGQNIELSEAGATFLVLKGWAKIA
;
A
#
# COMPACT_ATOMS: atom_id res chain seq x y z
N LYS A 1 28.16 -39.39 6.43
CA LYS A 1 26.83 -38.88 6.81
C LYS A 1 26.75 -37.48 6.25
N THR A 2 25.95 -37.31 5.21
CA THR A 2 25.84 -36.10 4.41
C THR A 2 24.85 -35.18 5.14
N ASP A 3 25.34 -34.09 5.72
CA ASP A 3 24.45 -33.05 6.25
C ASP A 3 23.80 -32.35 5.06
N SER A 4 22.52 -32.66 4.88
CA SER A 4 21.61 -32.04 3.94
C SER A 4 21.67 -30.53 4.11
N SER A 5 22.17 -29.84 3.09
CA SER A 5 21.97 -28.41 2.89
C SER A 5 20.48 -28.11 2.94
N VAL A 6 20.00 -27.58 4.07
CA VAL A 6 18.67 -27.00 4.15
C VAL A 6 18.70 -25.75 3.29
N VAL A 7 18.18 -25.86 2.07
CA VAL A 7 17.95 -24.72 1.21
C VAL A 7 16.75 -23.97 1.79
N LEU A 8 17.02 -22.93 2.59
CA LEU A 8 16.05 -21.96 3.11
C LEU A 8 15.45 -21.05 2.01
N GLY A 9 15.54 -21.46 0.74
CA GLY A 9 15.27 -20.61 -0.42
C GLY A 9 13.79 -20.33 -0.72
N ASN A 10 12.84 -20.90 0.04
CA ASN A 10 11.40 -20.71 -0.16
C ASN A 10 10.65 -20.32 1.13
N ALA A 11 11.36 -19.92 2.18
CA ALA A 11 10.72 -19.26 3.33
C ALA A 11 10.41 -17.81 2.93
N GLY A 12 9.21 -17.32 3.25
CA GLY A 12 8.77 -15.97 2.87
C GLY A 12 9.86 -14.93 3.14
N GLU A 13 10.09 -14.04 2.17
CA GLU A 13 11.10 -12.99 2.25
C GLU A 13 10.81 -12.14 3.49
N THR A 14 11.64 -12.29 4.52
CA THR A 14 11.53 -11.59 5.80
C THR A 14 12.70 -10.64 5.93
N ASP A 15 12.45 -9.51 6.56
CA ASP A 15 13.50 -8.56 6.89
C ASP A 15 14.20 -9.01 8.19
N GLU A 16 15.42 -9.55 8.08
CA GLU A 16 16.18 -10.09 9.21
C GLU A 16 16.42 -9.02 10.28
N VAL A 17 16.68 -7.76 9.89
CA VAL A 17 16.97 -6.70 10.87
C VAL A 17 15.73 -6.29 11.67
N VAL A 18 14.53 -6.57 11.16
CA VAL A 18 13.27 -6.42 11.93
C VAL A 18 13.13 -7.56 12.94
N THR A 19 13.54 -8.78 12.56
CA THR A 19 13.29 -10.01 13.32
C THR A 19 14.19 -10.13 14.54
N ILE A 20 15.47 -9.75 14.42
CA ILE A 20 16.46 -9.88 15.50
C ILE A 20 16.36 -8.77 16.55
N ASP A 21 15.69 -7.65 16.23
CA ASP A 21 15.63 -6.48 17.10
C ASP A 21 14.56 -6.62 18.20
N THR A 22 15.01 -6.85 19.43
CA THR A 22 14.16 -6.95 20.63
C THR A 22 13.48 -5.64 21.04
N ARG A 23 13.83 -4.50 20.44
CA ARG A 23 13.26 -3.17 20.75
C ARG A 23 12.64 -2.50 19.54
N ARG A 24 12.28 -3.29 18.52
CA ARG A 24 11.71 -2.77 17.28
C ARG A 24 10.45 -1.93 17.55
N GLN A 25 10.40 -0.74 16.97
CA GLN A 25 9.18 0.05 16.94
C GLN A 25 8.20 -0.56 15.92
N ILE A 26 7.02 -0.95 16.41
CA ILE A 26 5.95 -1.48 15.57
C ILE A 26 4.97 -0.36 15.25
N ARG A 27 4.57 -0.29 13.98
CA ARG A 27 3.56 0.67 13.55
C ARG A 27 2.24 0.33 14.22
N TRP A 28 1.61 1.33 14.85
CA TRP A 28 0.39 1.12 15.62
C TRP A 28 -0.76 0.62 14.72
N PRO A 29 -1.45 -0.47 15.08
CA PRO A 29 -2.65 -0.92 14.37
C PRO A 29 -3.68 0.21 14.28
N THR A 30 -4.41 0.31 13.17
CA THR A 30 -5.38 1.39 12.87
C THR A 30 -4.79 2.78 12.62
N SER A 31 -3.47 3.00 12.80
CA SER A 31 -2.81 4.25 12.43
C SER A 31 -2.77 4.48 10.91
N LEU A 32 -2.45 5.72 10.48
CA LEU A 32 -2.22 6.03 9.07
C LEU A 32 -0.74 5.85 8.69
N HIS A 33 -0.49 5.23 7.54
CA HIS A 33 0.84 5.09 6.99
C HIS A 33 1.26 6.38 6.28
N GLY A 34 2.26 7.10 6.81
CA GLY A 34 2.64 8.44 6.34
C GLY A 34 3.07 8.58 4.87
N LYS A 35 3.38 7.49 4.16
CA LYS A 35 3.69 7.53 2.71
C LYS A 35 2.49 7.26 1.80
N THR A 36 1.37 6.79 2.34
CA THR A 36 0.22 6.34 1.53
C THR A 36 -1.12 6.87 2.04
N GLY A 37 -1.20 7.32 3.29
CA GLY A 37 -2.46 7.71 3.92
C GLY A 37 -3.40 6.53 4.19
N MET A 38 -2.93 5.30 3.97
CA MET A 38 -3.71 4.08 4.18
C MET A 38 -3.64 3.66 5.64
N ARG A 39 -4.70 3.02 6.13
CA ARG A 39 -4.81 2.46 7.47
C ARG A 39 -3.93 1.21 7.59
N VAL A 40 -3.14 1.16 8.66
CA VAL A 40 -2.49 -0.06 9.13
C VAL A 40 -3.60 -1.02 9.59
N SER A 41 -3.89 -2.00 8.75
CA SER A 41 -5.06 -2.85 8.92
C SER A 41 -4.64 -4.24 9.37
N GLU A 42 -5.36 -4.76 10.35
CA GLU A 42 -5.30 -6.17 10.70
C GLU A 42 -6.23 -6.95 9.77
N PHE A 43 -5.86 -8.18 9.44
CA PHE A 43 -6.73 -9.11 8.73
C PHE A 43 -6.53 -10.53 9.26
N PRO A 44 -7.58 -11.36 9.31
CA PRO A 44 -7.49 -12.71 9.84
C PRO A 44 -6.66 -13.62 8.92
N LEU A 45 -5.99 -14.62 9.51
CA LEU A 45 -5.14 -15.57 8.78
C LEU A 45 -5.86 -16.25 7.61
N GLY A 46 -7.17 -16.53 7.76
CA GLY A 46 -7.99 -17.13 6.70
C GLY A 46 -8.17 -16.26 5.44
N ARG A 47 -7.74 -14.99 5.47
CA ARG A 47 -7.76 -14.06 4.32
C ARG A 47 -6.36 -13.77 3.76
N LEU A 48 -5.33 -14.49 4.23
CA LEU A 48 -3.94 -14.33 3.80
C LEU A 48 -3.69 -14.85 2.38
N ASP A 49 -4.40 -15.92 1.99
CA ASP A 49 -4.27 -16.53 0.68
C ASP A 49 -4.86 -15.61 -0.41
N PRO A 50 -4.04 -15.07 -1.33
CA PRO A 50 -4.51 -14.19 -2.39
C PRO A 50 -5.44 -14.91 -3.39
N ASP A 51 -5.30 -16.23 -3.53
CA ASP A 51 -6.11 -17.08 -4.42
C ASP A 51 -7.32 -17.70 -3.70
N GLY A 52 -7.49 -17.40 -2.41
CA GLY A 52 -8.58 -17.87 -1.59
C GLY A 52 -9.93 -17.26 -1.97
N SER A 53 -11.01 -17.72 -1.32
CA SER A 53 -12.37 -17.24 -1.60
C SER A 53 -12.65 -15.82 -1.09
N ASN A 54 -11.87 -15.31 -0.15
CA ASN A 54 -12.04 -13.99 0.45
C ASN A 54 -10.69 -13.35 0.85
N PRO A 55 -9.81 -13.05 -0.11
CA PRO A 55 -8.50 -12.45 0.18
C PRO A 55 -8.64 -11.05 0.76
N TYR A 56 -7.67 -10.63 1.57
CA TYR A 56 -7.55 -9.23 1.98
C TYR A 56 -7.07 -8.37 0.80
N ARG A 57 -7.81 -7.30 0.47
CA ARG A 57 -7.51 -6.41 -0.66
C ARG A 57 -7.08 -5.03 -0.14
N PRO A 58 -5.77 -4.79 0.09
CA PRO A 58 -5.30 -3.53 0.70
C PRO A 58 -5.66 -2.30 -0.13
N LEU A 59 -5.60 -2.39 -1.46
CA LEU A 59 -5.97 -1.30 -2.40
C LEU A 59 -7.48 -0.99 -2.43
N LEU A 60 -8.27 -1.59 -1.53
CA LEU A 60 -9.68 -1.29 -1.32
C LEU A 60 -9.98 -1.08 0.16
N GLU A 61 -9.50 -2.00 1.01
CA GLU A 61 -9.90 -2.09 2.41
C GLU A 61 -9.04 -1.20 3.33
N ALA A 62 -7.81 -0.86 2.93
CA ALA A 62 -6.94 -0.03 3.75
C ALA A 62 -7.15 1.48 3.53
N PHE A 63 -8.09 1.90 2.68
CA PHE A 63 -8.42 3.31 2.55
C PHE A 63 -9.09 3.83 3.82
N ALA A 64 -8.53 4.92 4.36
CA ALA A 64 -8.95 5.48 5.64
C ALA A 64 -9.82 6.73 5.50
N LEU A 65 -9.64 7.48 4.41
CA LEU A 65 -10.37 8.71 4.10
C LEU A 65 -11.63 8.38 3.29
N GLY A 66 -12.62 9.27 3.38
CA GLY A 66 -13.88 9.13 2.66
C GLY A 66 -13.71 9.28 1.15
N GLY A 67 -14.80 8.99 0.44
CA GLY A 67 -14.89 9.17 -1.02
C GLY A 67 -16.03 10.09 -1.46
N GLN A 68 -16.64 10.82 -0.51
CA GLN A 68 -17.78 11.71 -0.80
C GLN A 68 -17.32 12.94 -1.57
N ASP A 69 -16.19 13.51 -1.13
CA ASP A 69 -15.61 14.69 -1.77
C ASP A 69 -14.57 14.30 -2.84
N LYS A 70 -14.45 15.19 -3.81
CA LYS A 70 -13.52 15.07 -4.92
C LYS A 70 -12.47 16.18 -4.81
N LEU A 71 -11.21 15.79 -4.97
CA LEU A 71 -10.07 16.71 -4.98
C LEU A 71 -9.42 16.70 -6.35
N ARG A 72 -9.10 17.89 -6.84
CA ARG A 72 -8.30 18.07 -8.03
C ARG A 72 -6.82 18.04 -7.67
N VAL A 73 -6.05 17.24 -8.40
CA VAL A 73 -4.61 17.13 -8.22
C VAL A 73 -3.89 17.28 -9.56
N GLU A 74 -2.71 17.88 -9.52
CA GLU A 74 -1.78 17.95 -10.64
C GLU A 74 -0.71 16.86 -10.46
N ILE A 75 -0.52 16.02 -11.48
CA ILE A 75 0.52 14.99 -11.50
C ILE A 75 1.89 15.63 -11.72
N ILE A 76 2.88 15.25 -10.91
CA ILE A 76 4.23 15.84 -10.93
C ILE A 76 5.33 14.83 -11.31
N VAL A 77 4.95 13.64 -11.73
CA VAL A 77 5.84 12.58 -12.22
C VAL A 77 5.43 12.18 -13.63
N ASP A 78 6.36 11.61 -14.39
CA ASP A 78 6.10 11.12 -15.74
C ASP A 78 6.02 9.59 -15.78
N ASP A 79 5.34 9.03 -16.78
CA ASP A 79 5.16 7.59 -17.02
C ASP A 79 4.76 6.77 -15.77
N ALA A 80 3.78 7.26 -15.01
CA ALA A 80 3.35 6.62 -13.77
C ALA A 80 2.05 5.82 -13.95
N ILE A 81 2.03 4.59 -13.44
CA ILE A 81 0.83 3.76 -13.38
C ILE A 81 0.42 3.58 -11.92
N ALA A 82 -0.83 3.90 -11.61
CA ALA A 82 -1.40 3.71 -10.28
C ALA A 82 -2.69 2.91 -10.35
N GLU A 83 -2.91 2.01 -9.39
CA GLU A 83 -4.17 1.31 -9.21
C GLU A 83 -4.67 1.48 -7.77
N PHE A 84 -5.89 1.97 -7.63
CA PHE A 84 -6.57 2.10 -6.36
C PHE A 84 -8.08 2.22 -6.60
N GLU A 85 -8.91 1.86 -5.61
CA GLU A 85 -10.37 1.92 -5.72
C GLU A 85 -10.91 1.17 -6.96
N GLN A 86 -10.25 0.07 -7.35
CA GLN A 86 -10.55 -0.75 -8.55
C GLN A 86 -10.40 0.00 -9.88
N LYS A 87 -9.68 1.12 -9.88
CA LYS A 87 -9.39 1.91 -11.08
C LYS A 87 -7.90 1.97 -11.32
N ARG A 88 -7.53 1.75 -12.58
CA ARG A 88 -6.18 1.95 -13.08
C ARG A 88 -6.08 3.32 -13.72
N TYR A 89 -4.99 4.00 -13.43
CA TYR A 89 -4.66 5.33 -13.92
C TYR A 89 -3.30 5.28 -14.59
N ASP A 90 -3.27 5.66 -15.86
CA ASP A 90 -2.04 5.97 -16.59
C ASP A 90 -1.85 7.49 -16.50
N LEU A 91 -0.79 7.91 -15.80
CA LEU A 91 -0.56 9.27 -15.34
C LEU A 91 0.66 9.88 -16.05
N SER A 92 0.48 11.09 -16.55
CA SER A 92 1.54 11.88 -17.21
C SER A 92 1.77 13.20 -16.48
N MET A 93 3.00 13.72 -16.55
CA MET A 93 3.37 14.97 -15.87
C MET A 93 2.49 16.14 -16.34
N GLY A 94 2.04 16.98 -15.40
CA GLY A 94 1.17 18.14 -15.66
C GLY A 94 -0.30 17.81 -15.88
N GLN A 95 -0.66 16.52 -15.92
CA GLN A 95 -2.06 16.09 -16.02
C GLN A 95 -2.83 16.54 -14.76
N ASN A 96 -4.00 17.14 -14.96
CA ASN A 96 -4.92 17.46 -13.89
C ASN A 96 -6.04 16.43 -13.84
N ILE A 97 -6.21 15.77 -12.71
CA ILE A 97 -7.24 14.74 -12.51
C ILE A 97 -8.04 14.98 -11.24
N GLU A 98 -9.27 14.48 -11.23
CA GLU A 98 -10.15 14.53 -10.09
C GLU A 98 -10.26 13.14 -9.43
N LEU A 99 -9.94 13.06 -8.14
CA LEU A 99 -9.86 11.82 -7.37
C LEU A 99 -10.71 11.92 -6.09
N SER A 100 -11.02 10.78 -5.47
CA SER A 100 -11.49 10.79 -4.08
C SER A 100 -10.44 11.40 -3.15
N GLU A 101 -10.84 11.83 -1.95
CA GLU A 101 -9.90 12.28 -0.92
C GLU A 101 -8.81 11.24 -0.63
N ALA A 102 -9.22 9.97 -0.59
CA ALA A 102 -8.35 8.83 -0.35
C ALA A 102 -7.32 8.64 -1.48
N GLY A 103 -7.76 8.69 -2.75
CA GLY A 103 -6.89 8.60 -3.92
C GLY A 103 -5.94 9.79 -4.06
N ALA A 104 -6.44 11.01 -3.84
CA ALA A 104 -5.63 12.23 -3.85
C ALA A 104 -4.54 12.18 -2.77
N THR A 105 -4.91 11.82 -1.54
CA THR A 105 -3.97 11.68 -0.42
C THR A 105 -2.91 10.62 -0.72
N PHE A 106 -3.30 9.48 -1.32
CA PHE A 106 -2.36 8.43 -1.70
C PHE A 106 -1.30 8.95 -2.69
N LEU A 107 -1.72 9.61 -3.78
CA LEU A 107 -0.77 10.14 -4.76
C LEU A 107 0.08 11.28 -4.23
N VAL A 108 -0.49 12.15 -3.39
CA VAL A 108 0.25 13.26 -2.77
C VAL A 108 1.31 12.74 -1.80
N LEU A 109 0.97 11.83 -0.88
CA LEU A 109 1.92 11.28 0.09
C LEU A 109 2.98 10.36 -0.55
N LYS A 110 2.65 9.76 -1.69
CA LYS A 110 3.62 9.04 -2.53
C LYS A 110 4.60 10.00 -3.23
N GLY A 111 4.29 11.29 -3.30
CA GLY A 111 5.07 12.31 -4.00
C GLY A 111 4.83 12.32 -5.51
N TRP A 112 3.67 11.85 -5.97
CA TRP A 112 3.33 11.72 -7.39
C TRP A 112 2.37 12.80 -7.89
N ALA A 113 1.71 13.49 -6.96
CA ALA A 113 0.81 14.60 -7.27
C ALA A 113 0.90 15.70 -6.20
N LYS A 114 0.36 16.87 -6.52
CA LYS A 114 0.11 17.97 -5.57
C LYS A 114 -1.35 18.44 -5.68
N ILE A 115 -1.90 18.98 -4.60
CA ILE A 115 -3.23 19.60 -4.64
C ILE A 115 -3.15 20.83 -5.54
N ALA A 116 -4.11 20.96 -6.45
CA ALA A 116 -4.20 22.07 -7.42
C ALA A 116 -4.90 23.30 -6.81
#